data_AF-A0A2C5Y8J0-F1
#
_entry.id   AF-A0A2C5Y8J0-F1
#
_cell.length_a   1.000
_cell.length_b   1.000
_cell.length_c   1.000
_cell.angle_alpha   90.00
_cell.angle_beta   90.00
_cell.angle_gamma   90.00
#
_symmetry.space_group_name_H-M   'P 1'
#
loop_
_entity.id
_entity.type
_entity.pdbx_description
1 polymer ?
#
loop_
_entity_poly.entity_id
_entity_poly.type
_entity_poly.pdbx_seq_one_letter_code
_entity_poly.pdbx_strand_id
1 'polypeptide(L)' 'MPDTDKHVAAQQVVDILYEISILLNCHLDRRTLSICISMIERDVNPEALAQVIRELRQQAQLVDQLASHGNKSTQRECIE' A
#
# COMPACT_ATOMS: atom_id res chain seq x y z
N MET A 1 11.37 -30.53 14.32
CA MET A 1 12.03 -29.77 13.24
C MET A 1 11.92 -28.30 13.62
N PRO A 2 13.02 -27.64 14.02
CA PRO A 2 12.97 -26.31 14.65
C PRO A 2 12.73 -25.14 13.67
N ASP A 3 12.82 -25.36 12.36
CA ASP A 3 12.57 -24.32 11.36
C ASP A 3 11.07 -24.03 11.16
N THR A 4 10.22 -25.05 11.38
CA THR A 4 8.76 -24.91 11.28
C THR A 4 8.23 -23.91 12.31
N ASP A 5 8.77 -23.91 13.52
CA ASP A 5 8.34 -23.02 14.61
C ASP A 5 8.62 -21.54 14.29
N LYS A 6 9.76 -21.24 13.65
CA LYS A 6 10.13 -19.88 13.23
C LYS A 6 9.21 -19.35 12.13
N HIS A 7 8.86 -20.20 11.16
CA HIS A 7 7.94 -19.83 10.09
C HIS A 7 6.53 -19.56 10.63
N VAL A 8 6.05 -20.39 11.57
CA VAL A 8 4.76 -20.18 12.23
C VAL A 8 4.77 -18.89 13.04
N ALA A 9 5.84 -18.61 13.80
CA ALA A 9 5.97 -17.38 14.56
C ALA A 9 5.98 -16.14 13.65
N ALA A 10 6.73 -16.16 12.55
CA ALA A 10 6.77 -15.05 11.60
C ALA A 10 5.39 -14.78 10.98
N GLN A 11 4.64 -15.83 10.65
CA GLN A 11 3.28 -15.69 10.13
C GLN A 11 2.36 -15.04 11.17
N GLN A 12 2.42 -15.47 12.43
CA GLN A 12 1.64 -14.88 13.52
C GLN A 12 1.95 -13.40 13.74
N VAL A 13 3.23 -13.01 13.66
CA VAL A 13 3.63 -11.60 13.78
C VAL A 13 2.99 -10.76 12.68
N VAL A 14 3.04 -11.23 11.42
CA VAL A 14 2.42 -10.52 10.29
C VAL A 14 0.90 -10.43 10.47
N ASP A 15 0.27 -11.49 10.98
CA ASP A 15 -1.17 -11.52 11.24
C ASP A 15 -1.58 -10.47 12.29
N ILE A 16 -0.87 -10.42 13.41
CA ILE A 16 -1.11 -9.44 14.49
C ILE A 16 -0.89 -8.01 13.99
N LEU A 17 0.22 -7.77 13.26
CA LEU A 17 0.50 -6.45 12.71
C LEU A 17 -0.55 -6.01 11.69
N TYR A 18 -1.10 -6.95 10.92
CA TYR A 18 -2.19 -6.66 9.99
C TYR A 18 -3.48 -6.26 10.72
N GLU A 19 -3.84 -6.95 11.79
CA GLU A 19 -4.99 -6.56 12.63
C GLU A 19 -4.81 -5.16 13.21
N ILE A 20 -3.62 -4.83 13.73
CA ILE A 20 -3.30 -3.48 14.22
C ILE A 20 -3.47 -2.44 13.10
N SER A 21 -3.01 -2.75 11.88
CA SER A 21 -3.14 -1.84 10.74
C SER A 21 -4.59 -1.56 10.32
N ILE A 22 -5.48 -2.55 10.50
CA ILE A 22 -6.93 -2.40 10.26
C ILE A 22 -7.53 -1.50 11.34
N LEU A 23 -7.21 -1.76 12.62
CA LEU A 23 -7.73 -0.98 13.75
C LEU A 23 -7.33 0.51 13.66
N LEU A 24 -6.12 0.79 13.18
CA LEU A 24 -5.62 2.14 12.97
C LEU A 24 -6.01 2.74 11.61
N ASN A 25 -6.79 2.00 10.81
CA ASN A 25 -7.26 2.40 9.49
C ASN A 25 -6.14 2.86 8.54
N CYS A 26 -4.98 2.18 8.59
CA CYS A 26 -3.84 2.50 7.73
C CYS A 26 -4.06 2.09 6.26
N HIS A 27 -5.10 1.27 5.99
CA HIS A 27 -5.44 0.75 4.67
C HIS A 27 -4.25 0.07 3.97
N LEU A 28 -3.50 -0.77 4.67
CA LEU A 28 -2.36 -1.52 4.14
C LEU A 28 -2.77 -2.97 3.89
N ASP A 29 -2.59 -3.46 2.67
CA ASP A 29 -2.79 -4.89 2.38
C ASP A 29 -1.67 -5.73 3.02
N ARG A 30 -1.98 -7.00 3.34
CA ARG A 30 -1.00 -7.97 3.88
C ARG A 30 0.31 -8.01 3.11
N ARG A 31 0.23 -7.96 1.77
CA ARG A 31 1.42 -7.96 0.91
C ARG A 31 2.27 -6.72 1.12
N THR A 32 1.64 -5.54 1.16
CA THR A 32 2.32 -4.26 1.36
C THR A 32 2.92 -4.19 2.76
N LEU A 33 2.21 -4.69 3.78
CA LEU A 33 2.73 -4.77 5.15
C LEU A 33 3.98 -5.66 5.23
N SER A 34 3.98 -6.83 4.60
CA SER A 34 5.14 -7.73 4.55
C SER A 34 6.36 -7.09 3.87
N ILE A 35 6.14 -6.32 2.80
CA ILE A 35 7.20 -5.54 2.14
C ILE A 35 7.74 -4.47 3.10
N CYS A 36 6.86 -3.74 3.79
CA CYS A 36 7.28 -2.71 4.75
C CYS A 36 8.12 -3.29 5.89
N ILE A 37 7.72 -4.45 6.42
CA ILE A 37 8.49 -5.18 7.45
C ILE A 37 9.88 -5.53 6.91
N SER A 38 9.96 -6.11 5.70
CA SER A 38 11.23 -6.48 5.08
C SER A 38 12.15 -5.28 4.83
N MET A 39 11.59 -4.10 4.56
CA MET A 39 12.34 -2.86 4.41
C MET A 39 12.85 -2.34 5.75
N ILE A 40 12.02 -2.38 6.79
CA ILE A 40 12.39 -1.95 8.14
C ILE A 40 13.47 -2.88 8.73
N GLU A 41 13.40 -4.19 8.47
CA GLU A 41 14.45 -5.16 8.83
C GLU A 41 15.80 -4.88 8.15
N ARG A 42 15.82 -4.06 7.09
CA ARG A 42 17.02 -3.59 6.38
C ARG A 42 17.44 -2.17 6.80
N ASP A 43 17.04 -1.74 8.00
CA ASP A 43 17.34 -0.43 8.58
C ASP A 43 16.74 0.78 7.82
N VAL A 44 15.64 0.58 7.09
CA VAL A 44 14.89 1.69 6.50
C VAL A 44 14.10 2.43 7.59
N ASN A 45 14.20 3.76 7.60
CA ASN A 45 13.43 4.60 8.53
C ASN A 45 11.90 4.45 8.28
N PRO A 46 11.11 4.00 9.28
CA PRO A 46 9.67 3.80 9.11
C PRO A 46 8.90 5.09 8.83
N GLU A 47 9.36 6.24 9.33
CA GLU A 47 8.71 7.53 9.11
C GLU A 47 8.87 7.99 7.65
N ALA A 48 10.09 7.87 7.11
CA ALA A 48 10.36 8.15 5.70
C ALA A 48 9.58 7.19 4.78
N LEU A 49 9.51 5.91 5.14
CA LEU A 49 8.74 4.91 4.39
C LEU A 49 7.24 5.26 4.37
N ALA A 50 6.68 5.68 5.50
CA ALA A 50 5.28 6.10 5.58
C ALA A 50 5.01 7.31 4.67
N GLN A 51 5.92 8.27 4.61
CA GLN A 51 5.80 9.43 3.72
C GLN A 51 5.79 9.00 2.25
N VAL A 52 6.72 8.14 1.82
CA VAL A 52 6.76 7.59 0.45
C VAL A 52 5.46 6.86 0.10
N ILE A 53 4.94 6.02 0.99
CA ILE A 53 3.68 5.29 0.75
C ILE A 53 2.51 6.27 0.55
N ARG A 54 2.44 7.34 1.35
CA ARG A 54 1.40 8.37 1.22
C ARG A 54 1.49 9.10 -0.10
N GLU A 55 2.69 9.51 -0.50
CA GLU A 55 2.94 10.20 -1.76
C GLU A 55 2.58 9.33 -2.96
N LEU A 56 3.01 8.06 -2.98
CA LEU A 56 2.67 7.11 -4.05
C LEU A 56 1.15 6.90 -4.18
N ARG A 57 0.42 6.81 -3.06
CA ARG A 57 -1.05 6.69 -3.07
C ARG A 57 -1.73 7.93 -3.64
N GLN A 58 -1.26 9.12 -3.26
CA GLN A 58 -1.77 10.38 -3.80
C GLN A 58 -1.53 10.47 -5.31
N GLN A 59 -0.34 10.11 -5.77
CA GLN A 59 0.00 10.11 -7.20
C GLN A 59 -0.87 9.10 -7.98
N ALA A 60 -1.07 7.89 -7.45
CA ALA A 60 -1.94 6.90 -8.08
C ALA A 60 -3.38 7.41 -8.26
N GLN A 61 -3.94 8.07 -7.23
CA GLN A 61 -5.27 8.68 -7.30
C GLN A 61 -5.33 9.80 -8.35
N LEU A 62 -4.29 10.62 -8.45
CA LEU A 62 -4.22 11.70 -9.44
C LEU A 62 -4.13 11.14 -10.88
N VAL A 63 -3.35 10.09 -11.10
CA VAL A 63 -3.26 9.41 -12.39
C VAL A 63 -4.61 8.80 -12.79
N ASP A 64 -5.32 8.18 -11.86
CA ASP A 64 -6.65 7.61 -12.10
C ASP A 64 -7.70 8.69 -12.46
N GLN A 65 -7.62 9.86 -11.80
CA GLN A 65 -8.45 11.02 -12.12
C GLN A 65 -8.14 11.61 -13.50
N LEU A 66 -6.87 11.64 -13.92
CA LEU A 66 -6.48 12.09 -15.26
C LEU A 66 -6.98 11.11 -16.34
N ALA A 67 -6.87 9.80 -16.09
CA ALA A 67 -7.37 8.77 -17.00
C ALA A 67 -8.89 8.89 -17.19
N SER A 68 -9.66 9.21 -16.14
CA SER A 68 -11.11 9.40 -16.25
C SER A 68 -11.55 10.70 -16.93
N HIS A 69 -10.71 11.74 -16.96
CA HIS A 69 -11.00 13.00 -17.67
C HIS A 69 -10.74 12.93 -19.18
N GLY A 70 -9.90 12.00 -19.65
CA GLY A 70 -9.60 11.80 -21.08
C GLY A 70 -10.79 11.32 -21.93
N ASN A 71 -11.91 10.91 -21.32
CA ASN A 71 -13.08 10.40 -22.03
C ASN A 71 -14.22 11.44 -22.20
N LYS A 72 -14.07 12.66 -21.68
CA LYS A 72 -15.13 13.70 -21.75
C LYS A 72 -14.99 14.66 -22.94
N SER A 73 -13.84 14.68 -23.63
CA SER A 73 -13.54 15.66 -24.68
C SER A 73 -14.04 15.27 -26.08
N THR A 74 -14.32 13.99 -26.38
CA THR A 74 -14.64 13.53 -27.75
C THR A 74 -16.13 13.60 -28.13
N GLN A 75 -17.02 14.10 -27.26
CA GLN A 75 -18.47 14.14 -27.54
C GLN A 75 -19.11 15.54 -27.48
N ARG A 76 -18.32 16.61 -27.61
CA ARG A 76 -18.83 17.99 -27.62
C ARG A 76 -18.62 18.78 -28.90
N GLU A 77 -18.12 18.18 -29.98
CA GLU A 77 -17.79 18.91 -31.23
C GLU A 77 -18.62 18.50 -32.47
N CYS A 78 -19.81 17.91 -32.29
CA CYS A 78 -20.70 17.53 -33.42
C CYS A 78 -22.05 18.27 -33.44
N ILE A 79 -22.17 19.45 -32.83
CA ILE A 79 -23.35 20.29 -33.03
C ILE A 79 -22.89 21.74 -33.21
N GLU A 80 -22.51 22.09 -34.44
CA GLU A 80 -22.81 23.40 -35.02
C GLU A 80 -23.24 23.20 -36.48
#